data_AF-A0AAW2VPD7-F1
#
_entry.id   AF-A0AAW2VPD7-F1
#
_cell.length_a   1.000
_cell.length_b   1.000
_cell.length_c   1.000
_cell.angle_alpha   90.00
_cell.angle_beta   90.00
_cell.angle_gamma   90.00
#
_symmetry.space_group_name_H-M   'P 1'
#
loop_
_entity.id
_entity.type
_entity.pdbx_description
1 polymer ?
#
loop_
_entity_poly.entity_id
_entity_poly.type
_entity_poly.pdbx_seq_one_letter_code
_entity_poly.pdbx_strand_id
1 'polypeptide(L)' 'MSDIDSDKWLEAMKFEMDSMGSNQVWTLVDPPKGIRPIGCEWVYKRKLGADGEVMALKARLVAKGYTQ' A
#
# COMPACT_ATOMS: atom_id res chain seq x y z
N MET A 1 0.05 20.71 -2.92
CA MET A 1 -0.86 19.74 -2.30
C MET A 1 -0.95 20.09 -0.82
N SER A 2 -1.89 20.97 -0.46
CA SER A 2 -2.27 21.20 0.94
C SER A 2 -3.21 20.06 1.30
N ASP A 3 -2.64 19.02 1.91
CA ASP A 3 -3.10 17.65 1.75
C ASP A 3 -4.14 17.27 2.82
N ILE A 4 -5.37 17.78 2.68
CA ILE A 4 -6.54 17.40 3.52
C ILE A 4 -6.75 15.88 3.59
N ASP A 5 -6.25 15.15 2.59
CA ASP A 5 -6.37 13.70 2.52
C ASP A 5 -5.10 12.95 2.95
N SER A 6 -4.00 13.64 3.31
CA SER A 6 -2.75 12.98 3.75
C SER A 6 -2.97 12.05 4.93
N ASP A 7 -3.72 12.48 5.94
CA ASP A 7 -4.02 11.65 7.11
C ASP A 7 -4.85 10.42 6.72
N LYS A 8 -5.80 10.58 5.80
CA LYS A 8 -6.64 9.48 5.30
C LYS A 8 -5.83 8.49 4.44
N TRP A 9 -4.84 8.97 3.69
CA TRP A 9 -3.91 8.10 2.95
C TRP A 9 -3.02 7.31 3.91
N LEU A 10 -2.51 7.95 4.96
CA LEU A 10 -1.74 7.28 6.00
C LEU A 10 -2.56 6.21 6.74
N GLU A 11 -3.83 6.51 7.04
CA GLU A 11 -4.76 5.54 7.62
C GLU A 11 -4.98 4.35 6.68
N ALA A 12 -5.20 4.59 5.39
CA ALA A 12 -5.36 3.53 4.40
C ALA A 12 -4.10 2.65 4.27
N MET A 13 -2.90 3.23 4.40
CA MET A 13 -1.64 2.47 4.42
C MET A 13 -1.56 1.57 5.66
N LYS A 14 -1.85 2.11 6.85
CA LYS A 14 -1.85 1.34 8.10
C LYS A 14 -2.83 0.18 8.04
N PHE A 15 -4.04 0.43 7.53
CA PHE A 15 -5.04 -0.62 7.35
C PHE A 15 -4.54 -1.77 6.47
N GLU A 16 -3.85 -1.48 5.37
CA GLU A 16 -3.26 -2.52 4.51
C GLU A 16 -2.14 -3.29 5.24
N MET A 17 -1.25 -2.60 5.95
CA MET A 17 -0.18 -3.22 6.75
C MET A 17 -0.74 -4.18 7.81
N ASP A 18 -1.74 -3.72 8.55
CA ASP A 18 -2.41 -4.47 9.62
C ASP A 18 -3.20 -5.66 9.05
N SER A 19 -3.83 -5.48 7.88
CA SER A 19 -4.54 -6.56 7.19
C SER A 19 -3.58 -7.65 6.74
N MET A 20 -2.44 -7.30 6.13
CA MET A 20 -1.43 -8.29 5.74
C MET A 20 -0.85 -9.01 6.96
N GLY A 21 -0.63 -8.29 8.08
CA GLY A 21 -0.18 -8.87 9.34
C GLY A 21 -1.20 -9.84 9.95
N SER A 22 -2.47 -9.43 10.01
CA SER A 22 -3.57 -10.24 10.56
C SER A 22 -3.85 -11.49 9.72
N ASN A 23 -3.73 -11.39 8.41
CA ASN A 23 -3.90 -12.51 7.48
C ASN A 23 -2.64 -13.38 7.35
N GLN A 24 -1.55 -13.05 8.06
CA GLN A 24 -0.26 -13.75 8.01
C GLN A 24 0.27 -13.98 6.58
N VAL A 25 0.00 -13.04 5.67
CA VAL A 25 0.33 -13.17 4.23
C VAL A 25 1.84 -13.01 3.99
N TRP A 26 2.55 -12.45 4.96
CA TRP A 26 3.94 -12.06 4.87
C TRP A 26 4.66 -12.22 6.21
N THR A 27 5.96 -12.48 6.13
CA THR A 27 6.86 -12.50 7.29
C THR A 27 8.04 -11.61 6.95
N LEU A 28 8.40 -10.73 7.87
CA LEU A 28 9.61 -9.92 7.72
C LEU A 28 10.82 -10.82 7.94
N VAL A 29 11.69 -10.90 6.94
CA VAL A 29 12.92 -11.70 6.97
C VAL A 29 14.11 -10.85 6.55
N ASP A 30 15.29 -11.18 7.09
CA ASP A 30 16.53 -10.59 6.61
C ASP A 30 16.79 -11.00 5.15
N PRO A 31 17.31 -10.08 4.32
CA PRO A 31 17.63 -10.39 2.94
C PRO A 31 18.71 -11.48 2.88
N PRO A 32 18.52 -12.56 2.09
CA PRO A 32 19.53 -13.59 1.95
C PRO A 32 20.82 -13.03 1.35
N LYS A 33 21.96 -13.61 1.75
CA LYS A 33 23.28 -13.15 1.29
C LYS A 33 23.37 -13.19 -0.25
N GLY A 34 23.67 -12.04 -0.85
CA GLY A 34 23.84 -11.89 -2.29
C GLY A 34 22.55 -11.59 -3.07
N ILE A 35 21.40 -11.51 -2.40
CA ILE A 35 20.14 -11.12 -3.04
C ILE A 35 19.93 -9.61 -2.90
N ARG A 36 19.56 -8.95 -4.00
CA ARG A 36 19.04 -7.58 -3.98
C ARG A 36 17.52 -7.66 -3.84
N PRO A 37 16.93 -7.18 -2.73
CA PRO A 37 15.49 -7.15 -2.57
C PRO A 37 14.81 -6.34 -3.68
N ILE A 38 13.65 -6.81 -4.13
CA ILE A 38 12.81 -6.05 -5.06
C ILE A 38 12.22 -4.87 -4.28
N GLY A 39 12.37 -3.66 -4.83
CA GLY A 39 11.74 -2.48 -4.24
C GLY A 39 10.22 -2.61 -4.25
N CYS A 40 9.54 -2.01 -3.29
CA CYS A 40 8.09 -1.88 -3.28
C CYS A 40 7.66 -0.42 -3.45
N GLU A 41 6.42 -0.21 -3.84
CA GLU A 41 5.80 1.11 -3.97
C GLU A 41 4.36 1.08 -3.46
N TRP A 42 3.88 2.23 -3.02
CA TRP A 42 2.48 2.41 -2.63
C TRP A 42 1.65 2.90 -3.81
N VAL A 43 0.59 2.17 -4.13
CA VAL A 43 -0.41 2.58 -5.12
C VAL A 43 -1.63 3.11 -4.39
N TYR A 44 -1.97 4.37 -4.66
CA TYR A 44 -3.11 5.06 -4.08
C TYR A 44 -4.27 5.12 -5.08
N LYS A 45 -5.48 4.79 -4.63
CA LYS A 45 -6.69 4.85 -5.44
C LYS A 45 -7.85 5.42 -4.64
N ARG A 46 -8.48 6.47 -5.19
CA ARG A 46 -9.78 6.96 -4.73
C ARG A 46 -10.87 6.07 -5.31
N LYS A 47 -11.72 5.52 -4.45
CA LYS A 47 -12.98 4.90 -4.86
C LYS A 47 -14.06 5.96 -4.83
N LEU A 48 -14.61 6.25 -6.00
CA LEU A 48 -15.74 7.15 -6.16
C LEU A 48 -17.05 6.35 -6.11
N GLY A 49 -18.09 6.94 -5.53
CA GLY A 49 -19.44 6.43 -5.58
C GLY A 49 -20.11 6.70 -6.92
N ALA A 50 -21.36 6.24 -7.08
CA ALA A 50 -22.16 6.49 -8.28
C ALA A 50 -22.33 8.00 -8.57
N ASP A 51 -22.37 8.80 -7.50
CA ASP A 51 -22.53 10.26 -7.56
C ASP A 51 -21.21 11.01 -7.79
N GLY A 52 -20.09 10.30 -7.93
CA GLY A 52 -18.76 10.90 -8.13
C GLY A 52 -18.03 11.30 -6.83
N GLU A 53 -18.70 11.21 -5.68
CA GLU A 53 -18.11 11.51 -4.36
C GLU A 53 -17.11 10.44 -3.91
N VAL A 54 -16.08 10.84 -3.17
CA VAL A 54 -15.06 9.90 -2.65
C VAL A 54 -15.65 9.06 -1.52
N MET A 55 -15.95 7.80 -1.80
CA MET A 55 -16.43 6.84 -0.80
C MET A 55 -15.31 6.24 0.04
N ALA A 56 -14.13 6.01 -0.55
CA ALA A 56 -13.01 5.43 0.18
C ALA A 56 -11.66 5.78 -0.47
N LEU A 57 -10.64 5.92 0.37
CA LEU A 57 -9.25 5.93 -0.05
C LEU A 57 -8.68 4.52 0.12
N LYS A 58 -7.97 4.03 -0.88
CA LYS A 58 -7.27 2.74 -0.82
C LYS A 58 -5.79 2.93 -1.12
N ALA A 59 -4.95 2.42 -0.24
CA ALA A 59 -3.52 2.27 -0.46
C ALA A 59 -3.21 0.78 -0.59
N ARG A 60 -2.31 0.41 -1.50
CA ARG A 60 -1.82 -0.96 -1.65
C ARG A 60 -0.31 -0.96 -1.81
N LEU A 61 0.36 -1.88 -1.13
CA LEU A 61 1.79 -2.11 -1.30
C LEU A 61 2.01 -3.09 -2.45
N VAL A 62 2.79 -2.69 -3.45
CA VAL A 62 3.08 -3.53 -4.64
C VAL A 62 4.58 -3.65 -4.88
N ALA A 63 5.02 -4.77 -5.44
CA ALA A 63 6.40 -4.94 -5.89
C ALA A 63 6.66 -4.12 -7.17
N LYS A 64 7.84 -3.52 -7.28
CA LYS A 64 8.29 -2.82 -8.49
C LYS A 64 8.64 -3.85 -9.56
N GLY A 65 7.72 -4.08 -10.50
CA GLY A 65 7.81 -5.15 -11.51
C GLY A 65 8.83 -4.96 -12.65
N TYR A 66 9.84 -4.11 -12.51
CA TYR A 66 10.80 -3.78 -13.59
C TYR A 66 11.95 -4.78 -13.76
N THR A 67 11.82 -6.01 -13.26
CA THR A 67 12.86 -7.06 -13.29
C THR A 67 12.44 -8.29 -14.07
N GLN A 68 11.81 -8.11 -15.24
CA GLN A 68 11.57 -9.20 -16.20
C GLN A 68 12.72 -9.31 -17.21
#